data_AF-R6JSC0-F1
#
_entry.id   AF-R6JSC0-F1
#
_cell.length_a   1.000
_cell.length_b   1.000
_cell.length_c   1.000
_cell.angle_alpha   90.00
_cell.angle_beta   90.00
_cell.angle_gamma   90.00
#
_symmetry.space_group_name_H-M   'P 1'
#
loop_
_entity.id
_entity.type
_entity.pdbx_description
1 polymer ?
#
loop_
_entity_poly.entity_id
_entity_poly.type
_entity_poly.pdbx_seq_one_letter_code
_entity_poly.pdbx_strand_id
1 'polypeptide(L)'
;MTEAGIDGINISLDTLDRDLYQRITGTDALGTVTEAVRRACAMPLSVKINAVSIDFSQMDEEHREAGQDGWRQMAELAREYPVDVRFIEMMPIGYGRNFKTINHQELLEEMMKAYPCMEEDDRVHGFGPAVYYRIPGFKGSIGLISAIHGKFCGDCNRVRLTSQGYLKPCLCYEDGVDLRRILRKGQERPEEEGHYRWPYAGCPSDGELQRELRKAMEQAVLRKPAAHCFERPGQVTEAHNMIAIGG
;
A
#
# COMPACT_ATOMS: atom_id res chain seq x y z
N MET A 1 -11.24 -12.38 -12.71
CA MET A 1 -10.93 -10.98 -12.31
C MET A 1 -11.50 -10.01 -13.33
N THR A 2 -11.09 -10.10 -14.59
CA THR A 2 -11.64 -9.30 -15.70
C THR A 2 -13.16 -9.47 -15.87
N GLU A 3 -13.69 -10.70 -15.82
CA GLU A 3 -15.14 -10.94 -15.88
C GLU A 3 -15.92 -10.30 -14.72
N ALA A 4 -15.25 -10.04 -13.59
CA ALA A 4 -15.82 -9.37 -12.43
C ALA A 4 -15.68 -7.84 -12.49
N GLY A 5 -15.19 -7.29 -13.61
CA GLY A 5 -14.99 -5.85 -13.81
C GLY A 5 -13.72 -5.28 -13.20
N ILE A 6 -12.76 -6.11 -12.77
CA ILE A 6 -11.46 -5.64 -12.29
C ILE A 6 -10.63 -5.18 -13.49
N ASP A 7 -10.13 -3.94 -13.43
CA ASP A 7 -9.35 -3.26 -14.47
C ASP A 7 -7.87 -3.03 -14.09
N GLY A 8 -7.51 -3.29 -12.84
CA GLY A 8 -6.12 -3.15 -12.38
C GLY A 8 -5.80 -3.95 -11.12
N ILE A 9 -4.51 -4.23 -10.96
CA ILE A 9 -3.95 -4.95 -9.81
C ILE A 9 -2.71 -4.24 -9.29
N ASN A 10 -2.51 -4.33 -7.97
CA ASN A 10 -1.28 -3.92 -7.31
C ASN A 10 -0.65 -5.16 -6.69
N ILE A 11 0.61 -5.44 -7.03
CA ILE A 11 1.37 -6.58 -6.53
C ILE A 11 2.44 -6.05 -5.58
N SER A 12 2.44 -6.49 -4.32
CA SER A 12 3.52 -6.17 -3.38
C SER A 12 4.70 -7.11 -3.63
N LEU A 13 5.87 -6.54 -3.91
CA LEU A 13 7.11 -7.27 -4.16
C LEU A 13 8.27 -6.35 -3.79
N ASP A 14 8.96 -6.65 -2.68
CA ASP A 14 10.00 -5.78 -2.13
C ASP A 14 11.41 -6.12 -2.63
N THR A 15 11.60 -7.30 -3.24
CA THR A 15 12.91 -7.75 -3.76
C THR A 15 12.75 -8.87 -4.80
N LEU A 16 13.74 -8.98 -5.69
CA LEU A 16 13.93 -10.12 -6.61
C LEU A 16 15.01 -11.11 -6.13
N ASP A 17 15.63 -10.86 -4.98
CA ASP A 17 16.49 -11.83 -4.32
C ASP A 17 15.61 -12.86 -3.60
N ARG A 18 15.77 -14.15 -3.97
CA ARG A 18 14.95 -15.25 -3.45
C ARG A 18 15.11 -15.44 -1.95
N ASP A 19 16.34 -15.37 -1.45
CA ASP A 19 16.64 -15.63 -0.04
C ASP A 19 16.09 -14.48 0.80
N LEU A 20 16.29 -13.24 0.35
CA LEU A 20 15.73 -12.07 1.01
C LEU A 20 14.20 -12.05 0.94
N TYR A 21 13.61 -12.42 -0.19
CA TYR A 21 12.15 -12.56 -0.33
C TYR A 21 11.60 -13.55 0.70
N GLN A 22 12.23 -14.73 0.84
CA GLN A 22 11.81 -15.73 1.80
C GLN A 22 11.99 -15.25 3.24
N ARG A 23 13.05 -14.49 3.55
CA ARG A 23 13.23 -13.88 4.89
C ARG A 23 12.14 -12.86 5.22
N ILE A 24 11.75 -12.02 4.27
CA ILE A 24 10.72 -10.97 4.46
C ILE A 24 9.33 -11.59 4.57
N THR A 25 8.97 -12.47 3.64
CA THR A 25 7.61 -13.01 3.51
C THR A 25 7.37 -14.26 4.34
N GLY A 26 8.44 -14.91 4.82
CA GLY A 26 8.40 -16.21 5.48
C GLY A 26 8.15 -17.39 4.54
N THR A 27 8.05 -17.17 3.22
CA THR A 27 7.70 -18.23 2.25
C THR A 27 8.56 -18.13 0.99
N ASP A 28 9.01 -19.27 0.46
CA ASP A 28 9.71 -19.36 -0.83
C ASP A 28 8.70 -19.36 -1.99
N ALA A 29 8.16 -18.18 -2.31
CA ALA A 29 7.10 -17.99 -3.31
C ALA A 29 7.44 -16.97 -4.40
N LEU A 30 8.70 -16.50 -4.48
CA LEU A 30 9.10 -15.47 -5.44
C LEU A 30 8.77 -15.86 -6.89
N GLY A 31 9.09 -17.08 -7.29
CA GLY A 31 8.79 -17.56 -8.65
C GLY A 31 7.29 -17.54 -8.99
N THR A 32 6.43 -17.83 -8.00
CA THR A 32 4.97 -17.74 -8.16
C THR A 32 4.53 -16.30 -8.37
N VAL A 33 5.11 -15.34 -7.63
CA VAL A 33 4.78 -13.90 -7.78
C VAL A 33 5.26 -13.37 -9.13
N THR A 34 6.49 -13.70 -9.55
CA THR A 34 7.01 -13.28 -10.86
C THR A 34 6.17 -13.84 -12.01
N GLU A 35 5.74 -15.10 -11.93
CA GLU A 35 4.82 -15.67 -12.92
C GLU A 35 3.45 -14.97 -12.90
N ALA A 36 2.94 -14.60 -11.72
CA ALA A 36 1.70 -13.81 -11.62
C ALA A 36 1.84 -12.42 -12.26
N VAL A 37 2.97 -11.72 -12.06
CA VAL A 37 3.29 -10.46 -12.74
C VAL A 37 3.25 -10.65 -14.26
N ARG A 38 3.98 -11.65 -14.77
CA ARG A 38 4.05 -11.95 -16.21
C ARG A 38 2.66 -12.22 -16.81
N ARG A 39 1.85 -13.03 -16.14
CA ARG A 39 0.49 -13.35 -16.58
C ARG A 39 -0.44 -12.14 -16.54
N ALA A 40 -0.35 -11.32 -15.50
CA ALA A 40 -1.15 -10.12 -15.39
C ALA A 40 -0.82 -9.10 -16.50
N CYS A 41 0.46 -8.97 -16.86
CA CYS A 41 0.89 -8.10 -17.97
C CYS A 41 0.39 -8.57 -19.34
N ALA A 42 0.02 -9.84 -19.49
CA ALA A 42 -0.58 -10.38 -20.71
C ALA A 42 -2.10 -10.18 -20.77
N MET A 43 -2.71 -9.64 -19.71
CA MET A 43 -4.13 -9.34 -19.63
C MET A 43 -4.37 -7.84 -19.87
N PRO A 44 -5.58 -7.43 -20.27
CA PRO A 44 -5.94 -6.02 -20.42
C PRO A 44 -6.20 -5.37 -19.05
N LEU A 45 -5.19 -5.37 -18.18
CA LEU A 45 -5.23 -4.86 -16.81
C LEU A 45 -4.07 -3.88 -16.59
N SER A 46 -4.30 -2.82 -15.81
CA SER A 46 -3.21 -2.02 -15.28
C SER A 46 -2.50 -2.78 -14.17
N VAL A 47 -1.20 -3.04 -14.32
CA VAL A 47 -0.39 -3.74 -13.31
C VAL A 47 0.57 -2.75 -12.67
N LYS A 48 0.56 -2.71 -11.34
CA LYS A 48 1.50 -1.91 -10.56
C LYS A 48 2.22 -2.79 -9.56
N ILE A 49 3.52 -2.57 -9.41
CA ILE A 49 4.34 -3.24 -8.40
C ILE A 49 4.61 -2.24 -7.29
N ASN A 50 4.38 -2.64 -6.04
CA ASN A 50 4.73 -1.86 -4.86
C ASN A 50 5.92 -2.51 -4.19
N ALA A 51 7.00 -1.75 -4.06
CA ALA A 51 8.19 -2.11 -3.31
C ALA A 51 8.38 -1.10 -2.19
N VAL A 52 8.46 -1.56 -0.94
CA VAL A 52 8.88 -0.70 0.15
C VAL A 52 10.39 -0.50 0.07
N SER A 53 10.83 0.75 0.11
CA SER A 53 12.25 1.11 0.12
C SER A 53 12.84 0.73 1.49
N ILE A 54 13.46 -0.45 1.55
CA ILE A 54 14.05 -1.01 2.76
C ILE A 54 15.57 -1.04 2.62
N ASP A 55 16.26 -0.54 3.65
CA ASP A 55 17.70 -0.73 3.79
C ASP A 55 17.96 -2.14 4.36
N PHE A 56 18.30 -3.07 3.47
CA PHE A 56 18.55 -4.46 3.83
C PHE A 56 19.99 -4.71 4.32
N SER A 57 20.85 -3.69 4.36
CA SER A 57 22.25 -3.86 4.81
C SER A 57 22.36 -4.42 6.24
N GLN A 58 21.35 -4.18 7.09
CA GLN A 58 21.30 -4.71 8.45
C GLN A 58 20.72 -6.13 8.54
N MET A 59 20.14 -6.65 7.46
CA MET A 59 19.53 -7.98 7.38
C MET A 59 20.39 -8.99 6.61
N ASP A 60 21.48 -8.52 6.01
CA ASP A 60 22.41 -9.35 5.27
C ASP A 60 23.65 -9.63 6.12
N GLU A 61 23.64 -10.75 6.84
CA GLU A 61 24.80 -11.20 7.62
C GLU A 61 26.02 -11.46 6.73
N GLU A 62 25.82 -11.77 5.44
CA GLU A 62 26.88 -12.11 4.49
C GLU A 62 27.50 -10.89 3.77
N HIS A 63 27.05 -9.66 4.04
CA HIS A 63 27.52 -8.45 3.35
C HIS A 63 27.52 -8.59 1.82
N ARG A 64 26.53 -9.29 1.24
CA ARG A 64 26.45 -9.38 -0.21
C ARG A 64 26.12 -7.98 -0.73
N GLU A 65 26.73 -7.61 -1.86
CA GLU A 65 26.42 -6.37 -2.60
C GLU A 65 24.93 -6.23 -2.97
N ALA A 66 24.11 -7.27 -2.69
CA ALA A 66 22.66 -7.33 -2.82
C ALA A 66 21.91 -6.15 -2.17
N GLY A 67 22.52 -5.45 -1.19
CA GLY A 67 21.93 -4.26 -0.57
C GLY A 67 22.09 -2.95 -1.36
N GLN A 68 23.08 -2.82 -2.25
CA GLN A 68 23.42 -1.51 -2.84
C GLN A 68 22.59 -1.17 -4.09
N ASP A 69 22.12 -2.17 -4.83
CA ASP A 69 21.38 -1.99 -6.08
C ASP A 69 19.96 -2.61 -6.08
N GLY A 70 19.40 -2.90 -4.90
CA GLY A 70 18.09 -3.56 -4.78
C GLY A 70 16.96 -2.84 -5.54
N TRP A 71 16.97 -1.50 -5.53
CA TRP A 71 16.00 -0.72 -6.30
C TRP A 71 16.19 -0.85 -7.82
N ARG A 72 17.43 -1.06 -8.32
CA ARG A 72 17.71 -1.21 -9.75
C ARG A 72 17.05 -2.47 -10.28
N GLN A 73 17.22 -3.59 -9.57
CA GLN A 73 16.59 -4.86 -9.94
C GLN A 73 15.07 -4.73 -10.03
N MET A 74 14.47 -3.99 -9.10
CA MET A 74 13.03 -3.70 -9.13
C MET A 74 12.66 -2.79 -10.30
N ALA A 75 13.43 -1.73 -10.57
CA ALA A 75 13.19 -0.81 -11.69
C ALA A 75 13.26 -1.53 -13.06
N GLU A 76 14.11 -2.54 -13.19
CA GLU A 76 14.23 -3.36 -14.40
C GLU A 76 12.94 -4.09 -14.78
N LEU A 77 12.04 -4.34 -13.82
CA LEU A 77 10.71 -4.89 -14.12
C LEU A 77 9.89 -3.93 -14.99
N ALA A 78 10.00 -2.62 -14.79
CA ALA A 78 9.34 -1.61 -15.64
C ALA A 78 10.01 -1.49 -17.02
N ARG A 79 11.26 -1.94 -17.16
CA ARG A 79 11.92 -2.08 -18.47
C ARG A 79 11.38 -3.28 -19.23
N GLU A 80 11.29 -4.43 -18.56
CA GLU A 80 10.90 -5.70 -19.18
C GLU A 80 9.40 -5.80 -19.44
N TYR A 81 8.57 -5.30 -18.52
CA TYR A 81 7.12 -5.43 -18.52
C TYR A 81 6.42 -4.06 -18.52
N PRO A 82 5.20 -3.96 -19.08
CA PRO A 82 4.39 -2.74 -19.04
C PRO A 82 3.77 -2.54 -17.64
N VAL A 83 4.61 -2.39 -16.62
CA VAL A 83 4.21 -2.25 -15.21
C VAL A 83 4.76 -0.96 -14.62
N ASP A 84 3.97 -0.29 -13.79
CA ASP A 84 4.49 0.82 -12.98
C ASP A 84 5.12 0.24 -11.71
N VAL A 85 6.42 0.46 -11.51
CA VAL A 85 7.14 0.05 -10.29
C VAL A 85 7.16 1.23 -9.33
N ARG A 86 6.52 1.08 -8.18
CA ARG A 86 6.37 2.14 -7.18
C ARG A 86 7.17 1.83 -5.93
N PHE A 87 8.12 2.70 -5.63
CA PHE A 87 8.88 2.69 -4.40
C PHE A 87 8.10 3.46 -3.31
N ILE A 88 8.03 2.90 -2.12
CA ILE A 88 7.26 3.44 -0.99
C ILE A 88 8.21 3.69 0.18
N GLU A 89 8.22 4.90 0.73
CA GLU A 89 8.99 5.17 1.93
C GLU A 89 8.49 4.32 3.09
N MET A 90 9.43 3.68 3.79
CA MET A 90 9.13 2.93 5.00
C MET A 90 8.54 3.86 6.07
N MET A 91 7.25 3.67 6.38
CA MET A 91 6.54 4.40 7.43
C MET A 91 6.73 3.70 8.80
N PRO A 92 6.87 4.45 9.90
CA PRO A 92 7.12 3.89 11.23
C PRO A 92 5.83 3.35 11.89
N ILE A 93 5.19 2.37 11.24
CA ILE A 93 3.95 1.72 11.70
C ILE A 93 4.20 0.22 11.85
N GLY A 94 3.74 -0.35 12.96
CA GLY A 94 3.97 -1.77 13.27
C GLY A 94 5.45 -2.12 13.20
N TYR A 95 5.78 -3.15 12.42
CA TYR A 95 7.18 -3.58 12.17
C TYR A 95 8.04 -2.53 11.47
N GLY A 96 7.44 -1.58 10.73
CA GLY A 96 8.18 -0.51 10.05
C GLY A 96 8.95 0.40 11.01
N ARG A 97 8.60 0.42 12.30
CA ARG A 97 9.33 1.14 13.35
C ARG A 97 10.78 0.66 13.54
N ASN A 98 11.07 -0.57 13.14
CA ASN A 98 12.39 -1.19 13.30
C ASN A 98 13.32 -0.93 12.11
N PHE A 99 12.84 -0.22 11.08
CA PHE A 99 13.58 0.02 9.86
C PHE A 99 13.90 1.49 9.69
N LYS A 100 15.07 1.77 9.11
CA LYS A 100 15.44 3.12 8.70
C LYS A 100 14.62 3.52 7.47
N THR A 101 14.02 4.69 7.50
CA THR A 101 13.40 5.28 6.31
C THR A 101 14.48 5.72 5.32
N ILE A 102 14.34 5.29 4.07
CA ILE A 102 15.11 5.80 2.94
C ILE A 102 14.46 7.09 2.43
N ASN A 103 15.26 8.14 2.27
CA ASN A 103 14.79 9.40 1.71
C ASN A 103 14.63 9.28 0.19
N HIS A 104 13.41 9.44 -0.32
CA HIS A 104 13.16 9.34 -1.75
C HIS A 104 13.80 10.46 -2.58
N GLN A 105 14.19 11.60 -1.99
CA GLN A 105 14.97 12.62 -2.71
C GLN A 105 16.36 12.08 -3.06
N GLU A 106 17.02 11.40 -2.13
CA GLU A 106 18.33 10.77 -2.33
C GLU A 106 18.22 9.63 -3.35
N LEU A 107 17.19 8.78 -3.20
CA LEU A 107 16.91 7.70 -4.15
C LEU A 107 16.67 8.23 -5.57
N LEU A 108 15.92 9.32 -5.71
CA LEU A 108 15.65 9.94 -7.00
C LEU A 108 16.94 10.48 -7.63
N GLU A 109 17.82 11.12 -6.85
CA GLU A 109 19.13 11.58 -7.34
C GLU A 109 20.02 10.42 -7.81
N GLU A 110 20.00 9.28 -7.11
CA GLU A 110 20.68 8.06 -7.55
C GLU A 110 20.09 7.49 -8.84
N MET A 111 18.76 7.46 -8.94
CA MET A 111 18.04 7.04 -10.15
C MET A 111 18.38 7.93 -11.34
N MET A 112 18.42 9.25 -11.17
CA MET A 112 18.79 10.18 -12.25
C MET A 112 20.26 10.06 -12.67
N LYS A 113 21.18 9.73 -11.75
CA LYS A 113 22.58 9.42 -12.11
C LYS A 113 22.68 8.14 -12.93
N ALA A 114 21.88 7.13 -12.59
CA ALA A 114 21.81 5.87 -13.31
C ALA A 114 21.13 5.99 -14.68
N TYR A 115 20.10 6.82 -14.76
CA TYR A 115 19.27 7.04 -15.94
C TYR A 115 19.19 8.55 -16.23
N PRO A 116 20.20 9.15 -16.88
CA PRO A 116 20.28 10.60 -17.08
C PRO A 116 19.15 11.21 -17.91
N CYS A 117 18.39 10.39 -18.64
CA CYS A 117 17.25 10.81 -19.43
C CYS A 117 15.90 10.56 -18.73
N MET A 118 15.91 10.21 -17.44
CA MET A 118 14.72 10.08 -16.61
C MET A 118 14.05 11.45 -16.44
N GLU A 119 12.74 11.51 -16.62
CA GLU A 119 11.95 12.75 -16.51
C GLU A 119 10.59 12.46 -15.89
N GLU A 120 9.92 13.48 -15.35
CA GLU A 120 8.57 13.33 -14.79
C GLU A 120 7.58 12.85 -15.86
N ASP A 121 6.62 12.03 -15.43
CA ASP A 121 5.59 11.43 -16.26
C ASP A 121 4.21 11.99 -15.89
N ASP A 122 3.74 12.95 -16.69
CA ASP A 122 2.47 13.65 -16.49
C ASP A 122 1.24 12.81 -16.87
N ARG A 123 1.42 11.55 -17.29
CA ARG A 123 0.30 10.66 -17.62
C ARG A 123 -0.48 10.29 -16.36
N VAL A 124 -1.76 10.00 -16.53
CA VAL A 124 -2.62 9.55 -15.43
C VAL A 124 -2.40 8.05 -15.19
N HIS A 125 -1.66 7.71 -14.12
CA HIS A 125 -1.43 6.32 -13.71
C HIS A 125 -2.51 5.79 -12.74
N GLY A 126 -3.35 6.66 -12.20
CA GLY A 126 -4.46 6.34 -11.30
C GLY A 126 -4.53 7.27 -10.09
N PHE A 127 -5.40 6.95 -9.13
CA PHE A 127 -5.64 7.79 -7.95
C PHE A 127 -4.71 7.39 -6.81
N GLY A 128 -3.54 8.01 -6.76
CA GLY A 128 -2.58 7.80 -5.70
C GLY A 128 -1.53 8.90 -5.62
N PRO A 129 -0.81 8.99 -4.49
CA PRO A 129 0.12 10.07 -4.21
C PRO A 129 1.50 9.89 -4.87
N ALA A 130 1.64 8.90 -5.76
CA ALA A 130 2.93 8.62 -6.37
C ALA A 130 3.23 9.71 -7.41
N VAL A 131 4.45 10.24 -7.37
CA VAL A 131 5.01 11.03 -8.47
C VAL A 131 5.70 10.03 -9.41
N TYR A 132 5.36 10.09 -10.69
CA TYR A 132 5.84 9.13 -11.68
C TYR A 132 6.93 9.76 -12.55
N TYR A 133 7.84 8.90 -12.98
CA TYR A 133 8.95 9.23 -13.86
C TYR A 133 9.05 8.19 -14.95
N ARG A 134 9.29 8.65 -16.18
CA ARG A 134 9.54 7.80 -17.34
C ARG A 134 11.03 7.75 -17.64
N ILE A 135 11.48 6.57 -18.06
CA ILE A 135 12.87 6.34 -18.49
C ILE A 135 12.81 5.86 -19.95
N PRO A 136 13.53 6.50 -20.88
CA PRO A 136 13.57 6.05 -22.27
C PRO A 136 13.99 4.57 -22.38
N GLY A 137 13.20 3.80 -23.14
CA GLY A 137 13.38 2.35 -23.30
C GLY A 137 12.62 1.49 -22.28
N PHE A 138 12.02 2.09 -21.25
CA PHE A 138 11.16 1.38 -20.31
C PHE A 138 9.73 1.30 -20.84
N LYS A 139 9.02 0.20 -20.52
CA LYS A 139 7.64 -0.03 -20.95
C LYS A 139 6.63 0.54 -19.96
N GLY A 140 6.98 0.61 -18.68
CA GLY A 140 6.21 1.29 -17.63
C GLY A 140 7.00 2.41 -16.96
N SER A 141 6.43 2.96 -15.89
CA SER A 141 7.00 4.12 -15.19
C SER A 141 7.51 3.76 -13.78
N ILE A 142 8.42 4.58 -13.27
CA ILE A 142 8.89 4.50 -11.88
C ILE A 142 8.11 5.50 -11.04
N GLY A 143 7.44 5.03 -10.00
CA GLY A 143 6.69 5.88 -9.07
C GLY A 143 7.37 6.01 -7.71
N LEU A 144 7.37 7.20 -7.12
CA LEU A 144 7.84 7.44 -5.77
C LEU A 144 6.68 7.86 -4.85
N ILE A 145 6.43 7.09 -3.79
CA ILE A 145 5.45 7.40 -2.74
C ILE A 145 6.20 7.87 -1.48
N SER A 146 6.39 9.18 -1.38
CA SER A 146 7.19 9.83 -0.33
C SER A 146 6.33 10.18 0.89
N ALA A 147 5.95 9.15 1.65
CA ALA A 147 5.02 9.27 2.78
C ALA A 147 5.59 10.01 4.00
N ILE A 148 6.90 10.16 4.13
CA ILE A 148 7.54 10.89 5.22
C ILE A 148 8.04 12.24 4.73
N HIS A 149 8.88 12.25 3.70
CA HIS A 149 9.58 13.46 3.26
C HIS A 149 8.74 14.34 2.32
N GLY A 150 7.86 13.73 1.50
CA GLY A 150 7.05 14.47 0.52
C GLY A 150 5.68 14.94 1.03
N LYS A 151 5.11 14.27 2.03
CA LYS A 151 3.80 14.59 2.66
C LYS A 151 2.69 15.03 1.69
N PHE A 152 2.04 14.06 1.07
CA PHE A 152 0.92 14.27 0.14
C PHE A 152 -0.46 14.40 0.83
N CYS A 153 -0.52 14.82 2.10
CA CYS A 153 -1.78 14.83 2.85
C CYS A 153 -2.80 15.85 2.31
N GLY A 154 -2.34 16.96 1.74
CA GLY A 154 -3.21 18.00 1.17
C GLY A 154 -4.14 17.48 0.06
N ASP A 155 -3.67 16.51 -0.72
CA ASP A 155 -4.41 15.90 -1.82
C ASP A 155 -4.97 14.50 -1.46
N CYS A 156 -4.81 14.07 -0.21
CA CYS A 156 -5.19 12.73 0.21
C CYS A 156 -6.71 12.59 0.34
N ASN A 157 -7.32 11.85 -0.58
CA ASN A 157 -8.75 11.53 -0.59
C ASN A 157 -9.09 10.12 -0.03
N ARG A 158 -8.11 9.43 0.59
CA ARG A 158 -8.29 8.05 1.06
C ARG A 158 -8.96 7.98 2.44
N VAL A 159 -9.80 6.95 2.60
CA VAL A 159 -10.27 6.39 3.86
C VAL A 159 -10.13 4.87 3.79
N ARG A 160 -10.02 4.19 4.93
CA ARG A 160 -9.84 2.73 4.99
C ARG A 160 -10.91 2.08 5.85
N LEU A 161 -11.50 1.01 5.36
CA LEU A 161 -12.33 0.12 6.16
C LEU A 161 -11.50 -1.12 6.51
N THR A 162 -11.24 -1.34 7.80
CA THR A 162 -10.49 -2.51 8.25
C THR A 162 -11.34 -3.78 8.11
N SER A 163 -10.69 -4.95 8.16
CA SER A 163 -11.38 -6.24 8.19
C SER A 163 -12.31 -6.42 9.40
N GLN A 164 -12.09 -5.65 10.46
CA GLN A 164 -12.97 -5.60 11.64
C GLN A 164 -14.18 -4.68 11.45
N GLY A 165 -14.28 -4.00 10.31
CA GLY A 165 -15.36 -3.05 9.99
C GLY A 165 -15.19 -1.69 10.65
N TYR A 166 -13.96 -1.31 10.96
CA TYR A 166 -13.61 0.00 11.51
C TYR A 166 -13.18 0.95 10.38
N LEU A 167 -13.83 2.10 10.27
CA LEU A 167 -13.51 3.13 9.27
C LEU A 167 -12.46 4.09 9.83
N LYS A 168 -11.28 4.10 9.19
CA LYS A 168 -10.15 4.97 9.52
C LYS A 168 -9.99 6.07 8.47
N PRO A 169 -9.99 7.36 8.87
CA PRO A 169 -9.75 8.46 7.95
C PRO A 169 -8.25 8.67 7.66
N CYS A 170 -7.36 8.16 8.51
CA CYS A 170 -5.92 8.27 8.35
C CYS A 170 -5.22 6.98 8.81
N LEU A 171 -4.06 6.70 8.23
CA LEU A 171 -3.20 5.57 8.58
C LEU A 171 -2.37 5.84 9.84
N CYS A 172 -2.11 7.10 10.16
CA CYS A 172 -1.21 7.51 11.25
C CYS A 172 -1.87 7.51 12.63
N TYR A 173 -3.20 7.58 12.67
CA TYR A 173 -3.95 7.81 13.91
C TYR A 173 -4.94 6.68 14.17
N GLU A 174 -5.12 6.35 15.43
CA GLU A 174 -6.06 5.32 15.86
C GLU A 174 -7.52 5.71 15.55
N ASP A 175 -7.84 7.01 15.59
CA ASP A 175 -9.18 7.55 15.41
C ASP A 175 -9.94 6.98 14.20
N GLY A 176 -11.24 6.79 14.40
CA GLY A 176 -12.14 6.24 13.40
C GLY A 176 -13.51 5.90 13.97
N VAL A 177 -14.26 5.10 13.24
CA VAL A 177 -15.64 4.75 13.58
C VAL A 177 -15.89 3.27 13.34
N ASP A 178 -16.47 2.58 14.34
CA ASP A 178 -16.89 1.18 14.20
C ASP A 178 -18.24 1.09 13.44
N LEU A 179 -18.17 0.90 12.12
CA LEU A 179 -19.35 0.71 11.27
C LEU A 179 -19.98 -0.66 11.48
N ARG A 180 -19.18 -1.67 11.86
CA ARG A 180 -19.69 -3.01 12.18
C ARG A 180 -20.65 -2.96 13.35
N ARG A 181 -20.36 -2.18 14.39
CA ARG A 181 -21.25 -1.99 15.54
C ARG A 181 -22.59 -1.38 15.13
N ILE A 182 -22.59 -0.41 14.22
CA ILE A 182 -23.82 0.21 13.70
C ILE A 182 -24.64 -0.82 12.90
N LEU A 183 -24.00 -1.53 11.99
CA LEU A 183 -24.64 -2.57 11.16
C LEU A 183 -25.21 -3.73 11.98
N ARG A 184 -24.60 -4.03 13.13
CA ARG A 184 -24.94 -5.18 13.99
C ARG A 184 -25.69 -4.79 15.26
N LYS A 185 -26.20 -3.56 15.31
CA LYS A 185 -26.90 -3.05 16.49
C LYS A 185 -28.12 -3.93 16.81
N GLY A 186 -28.24 -4.35 18.07
CA GLY A 186 -29.36 -5.18 18.54
C GLY A 186 -29.30 -6.65 18.12
N GLN A 187 -28.15 -7.12 17.64
CA GLN A 187 -27.95 -8.49 17.21
C GLN A 187 -26.76 -9.08 17.95
N GLU A 188 -26.93 -10.28 18.49
CA GLU A 188 -25.90 -11.01 19.20
C GLU A 188 -25.39 -12.15 18.32
N ARG A 189 -24.08 -12.38 18.36
CA ARG A 189 -23.50 -13.55 17.72
C ARG A 189 -23.86 -14.76 18.59
N PRO A 190 -24.46 -15.83 18.02
CA PRO A 190 -24.63 -17.08 18.75
C PRO A 190 -23.27 -17.62 19.23
N GLU A 191 -23.25 -18.33 20.35
CA GLU A 191 -22.03 -18.87 20.98
C GLU A 191 -21.31 -19.96 20.17
N GLU A 192 -21.74 -20.23 18.94
CA GLU A 192 -21.16 -21.26 18.07
C GLU A 192 -19.75 -20.87 17.55
N GLU A 193 -18.82 -21.81 17.68
CA GLU A 193 -17.50 -21.74 17.07
C GLU A 193 -17.61 -21.82 15.54
N GLY A 194 -16.90 -20.93 14.83
CA GLY A 194 -16.81 -20.94 13.37
C GLY A 194 -17.32 -19.68 12.66
N HIS A 195 -17.45 -19.76 11.33
CA HIS A 195 -17.88 -18.65 10.50
C HIS A 195 -19.39 -18.43 10.60
N TYR A 196 -19.82 -17.46 11.42
CA TYR A 196 -21.23 -17.10 11.51
C TYR A 196 -21.66 -16.23 10.33
N ARG A 197 -22.59 -16.74 9.51
CA ARG A 197 -23.26 -15.93 8.49
C ARG A 197 -24.31 -15.07 9.17
N TRP A 198 -24.04 -13.78 9.22
CA TRP A 198 -25.00 -12.83 9.74
C TRP A 198 -26.29 -12.88 8.91
N PRO A 199 -27.48 -13.01 9.53
CA PRO A 199 -28.75 -13.04 8.83
C PRO A 199 -29.06 -11.62 8.31
N TYR A 200 -28.39 -11.20 7.24
CA TYR A 200 -28.78 -10.04 6.47
C TYR A 200 -29.99 -10.42 5.62
N ALA A 201 -31.17 -10.47 6.25
CA ALA A 201 -32.44 -10.50 5.51
C ALA A 201 -32.70 -9.15 4.81
N GLY A 202 -32.04 -8.08 5.26
CA GLY A 202 -32.09 -6.74 4.69
C GLY A 202 -30.83 -6.39 3.91
N CYS A 203 -30.93 -6.42 2.58
CA CYS A 203 -30.21 -5.49 1.71
C CYS A 203 -30.59 -4.03 2.15
N PRO A 204 -29.81 -2.98 1.83
CA PRO A 204 -29.83 -1.68 2.50
C PRO A 204 -31.04 -0.83 2.09
N SER A 205 -32.26 -1.25 2.40
CA SER A 205 -33.49 -0.46 2.19
C SER A 205 -34.00 0.19 3.49
N ASP A 206 -33.42 -0.15 4.64
CA ASP A 206 -33.67 0.57 5.88
C ASP A 206 -33.05 1.97 5.78
N GLY A 207 -33.92 2.97 5.57
CA GLY A 207 -33.52 4.36 5.43
C GLY A 207 -32.93 4.96 6.71
N GLU A 208 -33.29 4.45 7.89
CA GLU A 208 -32.73 4.92 9.15
C GLU A 208 -31.30 4.42 9.35
N LEU A 209 -31.08 3.12 9.15
CA LEU A 209 -29.74 2.53 9.19
C LEU A 209 -28.79 3.18 8.17
N GLN A 210 -29.28 3.42 6.94
CA GLN A 210 -28.49 4.16 5.95
C GLN A 210 -28.13 5.57 6.42
N ARG A 211 -29.05 6.30 7.06
CA ARG A 211 -28.77 7.64 7.60
C ARG A 211 -27.76 7.59 8.73
N GLU A 212 -27.86 6.62 9.64
CA GLU A 212 -26.91 6.45 10.75
C GLU A 212 -25.50 6.14 10.22
N LEU A 213 -25.38 5.21 9.27
CA LEU A 213 -24.10 4.89 8.62
C LEU A 213 -23.51 6.09 7.88
N ARG A 214 -24.30 6.76 7.04
CA ARG A 214 -23.84 7.95 6.29
C ARG A 214 -23.33 9.04 7.24
N LYS A 215 -24.09 9.35 8.30
CA LYS A 215 -23.69 10.34 9.30
C LYS A 215 -22.38 9.95 9.99
N ALA A 216 -22.22 8.67 10.33
CA ALA A 216 -21.01 8.19 10.99
C ALA A 216 -19.79 8.23 10.06
N MET A 217 -19.96 7.86 8.78
CA MET A 217 -18.91 7.98 7.76
C MET A 217 -18.54 9.45 7.49
N GLU A 218 -19.54 10.33 7.36
CA GLU A 218 -19.35 11.77 7.18
C GLU A 218 -18.56 12.38 8.34
N GLN A 219 -18.91 12.05 9.58
CA GLN A 219 -18.18 12.51 10.75
C GLN A 219 -16.72 12.04 10.76
N ALA A 220 -16.46 10.79 10.36
CA ALA A 220 -15.09 10.28 10.24
C ALA A 220 -14.30 11.04 9.17
N VAL A 221 -14.91 11.31 8.00
CA VAL A 221 -14.28 12.05 6.89
C VAL A 221 -14.01 13.50 7.29
N LEU A 222 -14.96 14.19 7.91
CA LEU A 222 -14.81 15.59 8.34
C LEU A 222 -13.78 15.75 9.47
N ARG A 223 -13.57 14.72 10.28
CA ARG A 223 -12.51 14.67 11.32
C ARG A 223 -11.18 14.19 10.78
N LYS A 224 -11.05 13.95 9.48
CA LYS A 224 -9.78 13.56 8.88
C LYS A 224 -8.73 14.63 9.22
N PRO A 225 -7.61 14.24 9.84
CA PRO A 225 -6.57 15.20 10.18
C PRO A 225 -5.97 15.80 8.91
N ALA A 226 -5.61 17.08 8.97
CA ALA A 226 -5.03 17.81 7.84
C ALA A 226 -3.74 17.17 7.32
N ALA A 227 -2.94 16.57 8.21
CA ALA A 227 -1.76 15.80 7.86
C ALA A 227 -1.47 14.70 8.89
N HIS A 228 -0.75 13.67 8.46
CA HIS A 228 -0.10 12.72 9.38
C HIS A 228 1.19 13.31 9.96
N CYS A 229 1.74 12.64 10.96
CA CYS A 229 2.98 13.01 11.65
C CYS A 229 4.03 11.88 11.66
N PHE A 230 4.16 11.10 10.59
CA PHE A 230 5.16 10.01 10.51
C PHE A 230 6.61 10.44 10.77
N GLU A 231 6.94 11.71 10.51
CA GLU A 231 8.25 12.30 10.84
C GLU A 231 8.47 12.51 12.34
N ARG A 232 7.44 12.33 13.18
CA ARG A 232 7.49 12.39 14.64
C ARG A 232 6.91 11.08 15.21
N PRO A 233 7.69 9.98 15.25
CA PRO A 233 7.20 8.67 15.66
C PRO A 233 6.48 8.65 17.01
N GLY A 234 6.91 9.49 17.97
CA GLY A 234 6.25 9.62 19.28
C GLY A 234 4.87 10.28 19.27
N GLN A 235 4.43 10.84 18.14
CA GLN A 235 3.09 11.43 17.95
C GLN A 235 2.17 10.53 17.11
N VAL A 236 2.67 9.41 16.59
CA VAL A 236 1.88 8.42 15.86
C VAL A 236 1.05 7.64 16.87
N THR A 237 -0.26 7.81 16.87
CA THR A 237 -1.16 7.12 17.82
C THR A 237 -1.59 5.75 17.34
N GLU A 238 -1.40 5.42 16.06
CA GLU A 238 -1.71 4.08 15.55
C GLU A 238 -0.76 3.03 16.14
N ALA A 239 -1.29 2.19 17.04
CA ALA A 239 -0.53 1.11 17.68
C ALA A 239 -0.58 -0.21 16.92
N HIS A 240 -1.58 -0.43 16.06
CA HIS A 240 -1.78 -1.69 15.35
C HIS A 240 -0.81 -1.87 14.18
N ASN A 241 -0.59 -3.14 13.82
CA ASN A 241 0.19 -3.50 12.63
C ASN A 241 -0.61 -3.22 11.35
N MET A 242 0.09 -3.04 10.23
CA MET A 242 -0.50 -2.76 8.90
C MET A 242 -1.64 -3.72 8.53
N ILE A 243 -1.46 -5.02 8.78
CA ILE A 243 -2.46 -6.08 8.51
C ILE A 243 -3.80 -5.80 9.21
N ALA A 244 -3.78 -5.23 10.42
CA ALA A 244 -4.99 -4.96 11.20
C ALA A 244 -5.72 -3.68 10.76
N ILE A 245 -5.05 -2.80 9.99
CA ILE A 245 -5.56 -1.49 9.59
C ILE A 245 -5.74 -1.35 8.07
N GLY A 246 -5.83 -2.48 7.37
CA GLY A 246 -6.07 -2.55 5.93
C GLY A 246 -4.86 -2.17 5.08
N GLY A 247 -3.67 -2.46 5.61
CA GLY A 247 -2.38 -2.39 4.92
C GLY A 247 -1.92 -3.74 4.40
#